data_AF-A0A932GBM6-F1
#
_entry.id   AF-A0A932GBM6-F1
#
_cell.length_a   1.000
_cell.length_b   1.000
_cell.length_c   1.000
_cell.angle_alpha   90.00
_cell.angle_beta   90.00
_cell.angle_gamma   90.00
#
_symmetry.space_group_name_H-M   'P 1'
#
loop_
_entity.id
_entity.type
_entity.pdbx_description
1 polymer ?
#
loop_
_entity_poly.entity_id
_entity_poly.type
_entity_poly.pdbx_seq_one_letter_code
_entity_poly.pdbx_strand_id
1 'polypeptide(L)' 'MKTQPRDIAGFIFDVDGCVARGNHALPGVPETLAALRARGIRCAFLTNENMKT' A
#
# COMPACT_ATOMS: atom_id res chain seq x y z
N MET A 1 -18.85 -21.48 1.40
CA MET A 1 -19.30 -20.16 1.91
C MET A 1 -18.47 -19.10 1.19
N LYS A 2 -19.03 -18.41 0.17
CA LYS A 2 -18.33 -17.31 -0.51
C LYS A 2 -18.65 -16.03 0.28
N THR A 3 -17.65 -15.45 0.92
CA THR A 3 -17.80 -14.16 1.60
C THR A 3 -18.21 -13.13 0.56
N GLN A 4 -19.37 -12.48 0.73
CA GLN A 4 -19.72 -11.33 -0.10
C GLN A 4 -18.60 -10.29 0.03
N PRO A 5 -18.19 -9.62 -1.06
CA PRO A 5 -17.20 -8.57 -0.96
C PRO A 5 -17.74 -7.51 0.00
N ARG A 6 -17.05 -7.28 1.12
CA ARG A 6 -17.31 -6.11 1.94
C ARG A 6 -16.89 -4.89 1.13
N ASP A 7 -17.63 -3.79 1.24
CA ASP A 7 -17.23 -2.53 0.63
C ASP A 7 -15.85 -2.13 1.19
N ILE A 8 -14.84 -2.08 0.31
CA ILE A 8 -13.50 -1.68 0.67
C ILE A 8 -13.42 -0.16 0.51
N ALA A 9 -13.29 0.55 1.63
CA ALA A 9 -13.27 2.01 1.65
C ALA A 9 -11.89 2.61 1.27
N GLY A 10 -10.84 1.80 1.23
CA GLY A 10 -9.46 2.18 0.92
C GLY A 10 -8.44 1.14 1.37
N PHE A 11 -7.15 1.40 1.14
CA PHE A 11 -6.02 0.57 1.55
C PHE A 11 -5.08 1.31 2.49
N ILE A 12 -4.51 0.59 3.45
CA ILE A 12 -3.37 1.05 4.23
C ILE A 12 -2.22 0.09 3.93
N PHE A 13 -1.10 0.63 3.49
CA PHE A 13 0.09 -0.14 3.18
C PHE A 13 1.11 -0.02 4.31
N ASP A 14 1.68 -1.15 4.71
CA ASP A 14 2.99 -1.16 5.36
C ASP A 14 4.05 -0.62 4.38
N VAL A 15 5.20 -0.17 4.89
CA VAL A 15 6.26 0.38 4.05
C VAL A 15 7.38 -0.63 3.83
N ASP A 16 8.12 -1.00 4.89
CA ASP A 16 9.29 -1.88 4.75
C ASP A 16 8.86 -3.31 4.44
N GLY A 17 9.35 -3.85 3.32
CA GLY A 17 8.97 -5.18 2.83
C GLY A 17 7.63 -5.25 2.12
N CYS A 18 6.82 -4.19 2.12
CA CYS A 18 5.55 -4.14 1.40
C CYS A 18 5.59 -3.21 0.19
N VAL A 19 5.98 -1.95 0.37
CA VAL A 19 6.05 -0.98 -0.75
C VAL A 19 7.49 -0.69 -1.17
N ALA A 20 8.44 -0.82 -0.23
CA ALA A 20 9.84 -0.54 -0.46
C ALA A 20 10.75 -1.48 0.34
N ARG A 21 12.01 -1.55 -0.07
CA ARG A 21 13.12 -2.13 0.71
C ARG A 21 14.28 -1.15 0.70
N GLY A 22 14.58 -0.57 1.85
CA GLY A 22 15.46 0.60 1.94
C GLY A 22 14.93 1.73 1.04
N ASN A 23 15.79 2.30 0.20
CA ASN A 23 15.45 3.43 -0.67
C ASN A 23 14.86 3.05 -2.04
N HIS A 24 14.49 1.77 -2.25
CA HIS A 24 13.98 1.29 -3.52
C HIS A 24 12.55 0.76 -3.37
N ALA A 25 11.66 1.21 -4.27
CA ALA A 25 10.33 0.63 -4.37
C ALA A 25 10.41 -0.83 -4.85
N LEU A 26 9.51 -1.67 -4.35
CA LEU A 26 9.40 -3.04 -4.84
C LEU A 26 8.77 -3.07 -6.24
N PRO A 27 9.12 -4.06 -7.09
CA PRO A 27 8.54 -4.18 -8.43
C PRO A 27 7.02 -4.24 -8.40
N GLY A 28 6.35 -3.50 -9.29
CA GLY A 28 4.89 -3.46 -9.38
C GLY A 28 4.22 -2.48 -8.41
N VAL A 29 4.93 -1.95 -7.40
CA VAL A 29 4.38 -0.97 -6.45
C VAL A 29 4.04 0.35 -7.13
N PRO A 30 4.93 0.98 -7.92
CA PRO A 30 4.59 2.23 -8.60
C PRO A 30 3.34 2.10 -9.47
N GLU A 31 3.23 1.01 -10.24
CA GLU A 31 2.11 0.72 -11.12
C GLU A 31 0.81 0.47 -10.34
N THR A 32 0.91 -0.26 -9.23
CA THR A 32 -0.23 -0.54 -8.34
C THR A 32 -0.77 0.74 -7.71
N LEU A 33 0.10 1.56 -7.11
CA LEU A 33 -0.30 2.82 -6.48
C LEU A 33 -0.87 3.80 -7.52
N ALA A 34 -0.29 3.86 -8.72
CA ALA A 34 -0.82 4.66 -9.82
C ALA A 34 -2.23 4.18 -10.23
N ALA A 35 -2.44 2.88 -10.37
CA ALA A 35 -3.74 2.30 -10.73
C ALA A 35 -4.81 2.54 -9.66
N LEU A 36 -4.45 2.42 -8.37
CA LEU A 36 -5.36 2.73 -7.26
C LEU A 36 -5.74 4.21 -7.22
N ARG A 37 -4.75 5.10 -7.41
CA ARG A 37 -4.97 6.55 -7.49
C ARG A 37 -5.86 6.93 -8.68
N ALA A 38 -5.63 6.35 -9.86
CA ALA A 38 -6.45 6.59 -11.04
C ALA A 38 -7.92 6.16 -10.85
N ARG A 39 -8.16 5.15 -10.00
CA ARG A 39 -9.51 4.69 -9.62
C ARG A 39 -10.14 5.50 -8.48
N GLY A 40 -9.47 6.53 -7.96
CA GLY A 40 -9.95 7.31 -6.82
C GLY A 40 -9.97 6.54 -5.50
N ILE A 41 -9.26 5.41 -5.41
CA ILE A 41 -9.23 4.58 -4.20
C ILE A 41 -8.27 5.24 -3.20
N ARG A 42 -8.79 5.53 -2.00
CA ARG A 42 -7.99 6.13 -0.93
C ARG A 42 -6.90 5.15 -0.47
N CYS A 43 -5.68 5.65 -0.39
CA CYS A 43 -4.53 4.91 0.10
C CYS A 43 -3.82 5.72 1.18
N ALA A 44 -3.33 5.05 2.22
CA ALA A 44 -2.43 5.60 3.23
C ALA A 44 -1.25 4.65 3.45
N PHE A 45 -0.16 5.18 4.00
CA PHE A 45 0.98 4.39 4.44
C PHE A 45 1.03 4.44 5.96
N LEU A 46 1.15 3.27 6.59
CA LEU A 46 1.31 3.14 8.02
C LEU A 46 2.51 2.23 8.26
N THR A 47 3.58 2.81 8.79
CA THR A 47 4.82 2.09 9.04
C THR A 47 5.24 2.26 10.49
N ASN A 48 5.84 1.22 11.04
CA ASN A 48 6.46 1.22 12.36
C ASN A 48 7.97 1.51 12.29
N GLU A 49 8.44 2.17 11.24
CA GLU A 49 9.83 2.59 11.11
C GLU A 49 10.24 3.49 12.28
N ASN A 50 11.09 2.94 13.14
CA ASN A 50 11.69 3.65 14.25
C ASN A 50 13.04 4.15 13.76
N MET A 51 13.08 5.27 13.03
CA MET A 51 14.36 5.89 12.61
C MET A 51 15.26 6.07 13.84
N LYS A 52 16.21 5.16 14.03
CA LYS A 52 17.40 5.38 14.84
C LYS A 52 18.46 5.93 13.89
N THR A 53 18.61 7.24 13.90
CA THR A 53 19.89 7.87 13.54
C THR A 53 20.97 7.46 14.51
#